data_AF-A0AAV2H7M9-F1
#
_entry.id   AF-A0AAV2H7M9-F1
#
_cell.length_a   1.000
_cell.length_b   1.000
_cell.length_c   1.000
_cell.angle_alpha   90.00
_cell.angle_beta   90.00
_cell.angle_gamma   90.00
#
_symmetry.space_group_name_H-M   'P 1'
#
loop_
_entity.id
_entity.type
_entity.pdbx_description
1 polymer ?
#
loop_
_entity_poly.entity_id
_entity_poly.type
_entity_poly.pdbx_seq_one_letter_code
_entity_poly.pdbx_strand_id
1 'polypeptide(L)'
;MKLSLAVGLLLGFIVFLFILRSFLYSLTPVNFANERFSNGYGDYNKVGGDQLKDKVQRFHIAPPGDNIQPGELEVFLTTAVHYADFPARGGFNVFLNGWARHESDMNFKCCLIRSLPGGDPEDIITEVQSYVYHIYDQWVVDMQNAEFSCSISNKQLSTIGGANFSYVTFAETSCLRANKDVMRIIYPQREAGAVGICLKISYDLIDPEKLVEWFEYIRLMNVTKVFTYTFEVQPSSLKVLQYYQGKGLLDMQPIHPAKSKFGPKRGFKRPRFEQQAWTDEVMAANDCKHRMSGYDYVIVMDADEFILPHGNLS
;
A
#
# COMPACT_ATOMS: atom_id res chain seq x y z
N MET A 1 -12.12 1.23 59.47
CA MET A 1 -12.99 0.96 58.29
C MET A 1 -13.77 2.19 57.81
N LYS A 2 -13.24 3.42 57.94
CA LYS A 2 -13.84 4.66 57.38
C LYS A 2 -12.91 5.43 56.41
N LEU A 3 -11.64 5.05 56.33
CA LEU A 3 -10.65 5.70 55.45
C LEU A 3 -10.70 5.20 53.99
N SER A 4 -11.26 4.00 53.75
CA SER A 4 -11.32 3.40 52.41
C SER A 4 -12.41 3.99 51.51
N LEU A 5 -13.46 4.60 52.07
CA LEU A 5 -14.57 5.18 51.29
C LEU A 5 -14.20 6.57 50.74
N ALA A 6 -13.40 7.33 51.48
CA ALA A 6 -12.99 8.69 51.09
C ALA A 6 -12.01 8.69 49.90
N VAL A 7 -11.15 7.67 49.81
CA VAL A 7 -10.19 7.52 48.69
C VAL A 7 -10.91 7.12 47.40
N GLY A 8 -11.95 6.28 47.48
CA GLY A 8 -12.75 5.88 46.32
C GLY A 8 -13.56 7.03 45.70
N LEU A 9 -14.10 7.92 46.54
CA LEU A 9 -14.83 9.11 46.08
C LEU A 9 -13.90 10.16 45.43
N LEU A 10 -12.67 10.30 45.92
CA LEU A 10 -11.69 11.23 45.36
C LEU A 10 -11.21 10.77 43.97
N LEU A 11 -10.96 9.46 43.79
CA LEU A 11 -10.58 8.88 42.50
C LEU A 11 -11.72 8.96 41.47
N GLY A 12 -12.98 8.75 41.88
CA GLY A 12 -14.13 8.92 40.99
C GLY A 12 -14.31 10.36 40.49
N PHE A 13 -14.03 11.36 41.34
CA PHE A 13 -14.14 12.77 40.97
C PHE A 13 -13.05 13.23 40.00
N ILE A 14 -11.82 12.70 40.13
CA ILE A 14 -10.69 13.00 39.23
C ILE A 14 -10.93 12.39 37.83
N VAL A 15 -11.49 11.17 37.75
CA VAL A 15 -11.83 10.54 36.47
C VAL A 15 -12.98 11.29 35.78
N PHE A 16 -13.99 11.74 36.54
CA PHE A 16 -15.10 12.54 35.99
C PHE A 16 -14.63 13.91 35.45
N LEU A 17 -13.68 14.57 36.13
CA LEU A 17 -13.07 15.82 35.64
C LEU A 17 -12.23 15.62 34.37
N PHE A 18 -11.58 14.48 34.18
CA PHE A 18 -10.83 14.16 32.96
C PHE A 18 -11.74 13.89 31.76
N ILE A 19 -12.90 13.26 31.98
CA ILE A 19 -13.90 13.02 30.94
C ILE A 19 -14.58 14.34 30.54
N LEU A 20 -14.90 15.22 31.49
CA LEU A 20 -15.48 16.53 31.18
C LEU A 20 -14.49 17.46 30.45
N ARG A 21 -13.19 17.39 30.76
CA ARG A 21 -12.15 18.16 30.06
C ARG A 21 -11.96 17.70 28.62
N SER A 22 -12.14 16.41 28.34
CA SER A 22 -12.03 15.85 26.99
C SER A 22 -13.24 16.20 26.11
N PHE A 23 -14.41 16.40 26.71
CA PHE A 23 -15.62 16.83 25.99
C PHE A 23 -15.67 18.34 25.67
N LEU A 24 -14.91 19.18 26.37
CA LEU A 24 -14.92 20.64 26.21
C LEU A 24 -13.84 21.20 25.26
N TYR A 25 -12.92 20.38 24.75
CA TYR A 25 -11.93 20.80 23.74
C TYR A 25 -12.38 20.56 22.29
N SER A 26 -13.59 20.04 22.04
CA SER A 26 -14.13 19.84 20.69
C SER A 26 -14.83 21.06 20.07
N LEU A 27 -14.77 22.23 20.72
CA LEU A 27 -15.48 23.42 20.25
C LEU A 27 -14.62 24.69 20.34
N THR A 28 -13.63 24.83 19.45
CA THR A 28 -13.19 26.16 18.97
C THR A 28 -12.77 26.10 17.49
N PRO A 29 -13.16 27.09 16.66
CA PRO A 29 -12.84 27.12 15.23
C PRO A 29 -11.46 27.76 15.02
N VAL A 30 -10.59 27.12 14.24
CA VAL A 30 -9.35 27.74 13.78
C VAL A 30 -9.52 28.21 12.34
N ASN A 31 -9.60 29.53 12.20
CA ASN A 31 -9.55 30.27 10.94
C ASN A 31 -8.23 29.95 10.20
N PHE A 32 -8.31 29.43 8.99
CA PHE A 32 -7.20 29.40 8.03
C PHE A 32 -7.24 30.66 7.18
N ALA A 33 -6.28 31.55 7.41
CA ALA A 33 -5.94 32.62 6.48
C ALA A 33 -5.03 32.06 5.38
N ASN A 34 -5.41 32.38 4.14
CA ASN A 34 -4.64 32.19 2.92
C ASN A 34 -3.22 32.76 3.02
N GLU A 35 -2.24 32.04 2.51
CA GLU A 35 -1.22 32.68 1.69
C GLU A 35 -0.69 31.71 0.62
N ARG A 36 -0.87 32.15 -0.63
CA ARG A 36 -0.36 31.53 -1.85
C ARG A 36 1.14 31.78 -1.94
N PHE A 37 1.90 30.77 -2.30
CA PHE A 37 3.08 30.96 -3.13
C PHE A 37 3.06 29.96 -4.29
N SER A 38 2.55 30.45 -5.41
CA SER A 38 2.72 29.91 -6.75
C SER A 38 3.80 30.73 -7.46
N ASN A 39 4.84 30.07 -7.96
CA ASN A 39 5.73 30.49 -9.04
C ASN A 39 6.30 29.18 -9.59
N GLY A 40 6.23 28.80 -10.85
CA GLY A 40 5.90 29.50 -12.09
C GLY A 40 6.91 29.03 -13.15
N TYR A 41 6.44 28.47 -14.27
CA TYR A 41 7.10 28.36 -15.60
C TYR A 41 6.17 27.47 -16.46
N GLY A 42 5.72 27.81 -17.66
CA GLY A 42 5.91 28.99 -18.51
C GLY A 42 4.80 29.03 -19.56
N ASP A 43 4.62 30.23 -20.12
CA ASP A 43 3.59 30.65 -21.06
C ASP A 43 4.04 30.35 -22.51
N TYR A 44 3.14 29.82 -23.35
CA TYR A 44 3.23 29.94 -24.81
C TYR A 44 1.83 30.11 -25.40
N ASN A 45 1.65 31.25 -26.05
CA ASN A 45 0.41 31.73 -26.63
C ASN A 45 0.18 31.20 -28.06
N LYS A 46 -1.12 31.13 -28.40
CA LYS A 46 -1.80 31.59 -29.64
C LYS A 46 -2.32 30.59 -30.70
N VAL A 47 -3.63 30.78 -30.95
CA VAL A 47 -4.42 30.77 -32.22
C VAL A 47 -5.10 29.46 -32.65
N GLY A 48 -6.44 29.48 -32.50
CA GLY A 48 -7.47 29.33 -33.54
C GLY A 48 -7.40 28.18 -34.55
N GLY A 49 -8.50 27.41 -34.65
CA GLY A 49 -8.81 26.61 -35.84
C GLY A 49 -9.27 25.19 -35.51
N ASP A 50 -10.59 25.03 -35.41
CA ASP A 50 -11.38 23.87 -35.82
C ASP A 50 -10.61 22.61 -36.27
N GLN A 51 -10.42 21.62 -35.39
CA GLN A 51 -10.27 20.19 -35.73
C GLN A 51 -10.68 19.31 -34.54
N LEU A 52 -11.93 18.84 -34.56
CA LEU A 52 -12.28 17.52 -34.00
C LEU A 52 -11.47 16.47 -34.77
N LYS A 53 -10.31 16.11 -34.23
CA LYS A 53 -9.56 14.92 -34.62
C LYS A 53 -9.23 14.12 -33.38
N ASP A 54 -9.51 12.83 -33.46
CA ASP A 54 -9.26 11.76 -32.50
C ASP A 54 -8.10 12.03 -31.53
N LYS A 55 -8.45 12.43 -30.30
CA LYS A 55 -7.55 12.22 -29.17
C LYS A 55 -7.60 10.75 -28.82
N VAL A 56 -6.68 9.97 -29.37
CA VAL A 56 -6.27 8.70 -28.78
C VAL A 56 -5.83 9.00 -27.35
N GLN A 57 -6.74 8.83 -26.39
CA GLN A 57 -6.47 9.08 -24.98
C GLN A 57 -5.52 8.00 -24.48
N ARG A 58 -4.31 8.40 -24.09
CA ARG A 58 -3.25 7.51 -23.64
C ARG A 58 -3.46 7.11 -22.17
N PHE A 59 -3.13 5.87 -21.85
CA PHE A 59 -3.07 5.39 -20.47
C PHE A 59 -1.86 5.98 -19.74
N HIS A 60 -2.01 6.18 -18.43
CA HIS A 60 -0.97 6.67 -17.54
C HIS A 60 -0.56 5.55 -16.59
N ILE A 61 0.72 5.16 -16.60
CA ILE A 61 1.21 4.16 -15.66
C ILE A 61 1.41 4.84 -14.31
N ALA A 62 0.65 4.41 -13.31
CA ALA A 62 0.80 4.87 -11.93
C ALA A 62 2.22 4.54 -11.42
N PRO A 63 2.94 5.53 -10.88
CA PRO A 63 4.19 5.28 -10.17
C PRO A 63 4.01 4.26 -9.03
N PRO A 64 5.06 3.50 -8.67
CA PRO A 64 5.02 2.65 -7.49
C PRO A 64 4.64 3.43 -6.22
N GLY A 65 3.77 2.86 -5.40
CA GLY A 65 3.29 3.49 -4.15
C GLY A 65 2.09 4.42 -4.33
N ASP A 66 1.76 4.82 -5.56
CA ASP A 66 0.56 5.60 -5.83
C ASP A 66 -0.71 4.75 -5.79
N ASN A 67 -1.83 5.38 -5.48
CA ASN A 67 -3.12 4.72 -5.34
C ASN A 67 -3.97 4.92 -6.59
N ILE A 68 -4.63 3.86 -7.05
CA ILE A 68 -5.69 3.92 -8.07
C ILE A 68 -7.02 3.60 -7.39
N GLN A 69 -8.07 4.35 -7.75
CA GLN A 69 -9.42 4.18 -7.22
C GLN A 69 -10.37 3.63 -8.30
N PRO A 70 -11.29 2.72 -7.97
CA PRO A 70 -12.37 2.31 -8.84
C PRO A 70 -13.51 3.34 -8.84
N GLY A 71 -13.42 4.35 -9.70
CA GLY A 71 -14.45 5.40 -9.77
C GLY A 71 -14.48 6.25 -8.50
N GLU A 72 -15.66 6.41 -7.91
CA GLU A 72 -15.88 7.24 -6.71
C GLU A 72 -15.85 6.42 -5.39
N LEU A 73 -15.51 5.13 -5.46
CA LEU A 73 -15.41 4.27 -4.29
C LEU A 73 -14.24 4.69 -3.39
N GLU A 74 -14.42 4.60 -2.07
CA GLU A 74 -13.36 4.86 -1.08
C GLU A 74 -12.45 3.64 -0.90
N VAL A 75 -12.01 3.08 -2.03
CA VAL A 75 -11.10 1.95 -2.17
C VAL A 75 -9.87 2.42 -2.94
N PHE A 76 -8.70 2.27 -2.35
CA PHE A 76 -7.44 2.81 -2.84
C PHE A 76 -6.43 1.67 -2.98
N LEU A 77 -6.15 1.28 -4.21
CA LEU A 77 -5.30 0.13 -4.53
C LEU A 77 -3.92 0.61 -4.91
N THR A 78 -2.89 0.12 -4.21
CA THR A 78 -1.50 0.56 -4.38
C THR A 78 -0.67 -0.43 -5.19
N THR A 79 -1.03 -1.71 -5.17
CA THR A 79 -0.27 -2.76 -5.87
C THR A 79 -1.15 -3.83 -6.48
N ALA A 80 -0.61 -4.47 -7.51
CA ALA A 80 -1.14 -5.68 -8.13
C ALA A 80 -0.02 -6.71 -8.27
N VAL A 81 -0.18 -7.87 -7.64
CA VAL A 81 0.81 -8.94 -7.65
C VAL A 81 0.16 -10.23 -8.15
N HIS A 82 0.72 -10.79 -9.21
CA HIS A 82 0.30 -12.08 -9.74
C HIS A 82 0.63 -13.20 -8.75
N TYR A 83 -0.29 -14.16 -8.61
CA TYR A 83 -0.10 -15.34 -7.79
C TYR A 83 -0.64 -16.58 -8.52
N ALA A 84 0.20 -17.58 -8.77
CA ALA A 84 -0.13 -18.68 -9.67
C ALA A 84 -1.19 -19.64 -9.09
N ASP A 85 -1.16 -19.89 -7.79
CA ASP A 85 -1.83 -21.07 -7.22
C ASP A 85 -3.19 -20.78 -6.57
N PHE A 86 -3.52 -19.52 -6.30
CA PHE A 86 -4.69 -19.17 -5.49
C PHE A 86 -5.23 -17.77 -5.84
N PRO A 87 -6.56 -17.54 -5.80
CA PRO A 87 -7.62 -18.50 -5.48
C PRO A 87 -8.00 -19.47 -6.60
N ALA A 88 -7.85 -19.10 -7.87
CA ALA A 88 -8.11 -19.98 -9.00
C ALA A 88 -6.88 -20.83 -9.33
N ARG A 89 -6.83 -22.06 -8.80
CA ARG A 89 -5.75 -23.03 -9.10
C ARG A 89 -5.64 -23.31 -10.59
N GLY A 90 -4.43 -23.13 -11.14
CA GLY A 90 -4.17 -23.27 -12.58
C GLY A 90 -4.85 -22.19 -13.44
N GLY A 91 -5.43 -21.17 -12.80
CA GLY A 91 -5.97 -19.98 -13.42
C GLY A 91 -4.96 -18.83 -13.41
N PHE A 92 -5.48 -17.62 -13.53
CA PHE A 92 -4.73 -16.39 -13.38
C PHE A 92 -5.27 -15.64 -12.19
N ASN A 93 -4.42 -15.27 -11.24
CA ASN A 93 -4.84 -14.52 -10.06
C ASN A 93 -3.95 -13.31 -9.89
N VAL A 94 -4.57 -12.20 -9.53
CA VAL A 94 -3.90 -10.98 -9.10
C VAL A 94 -4.43 -10.59 -7.75
N PHE A 95 -3.53 -10.49 -6.79
CA PHE A 95 -3.80 -9.88 -5.50
C PHE A 95 -3.59 -8.39 -5.57
N LEU A 96 -4.54 -7.66 -4.99
CA LEU A 96 -4.53 -6.21 -4.92
C LEU A 96 -4.44 -5.82 -3.46
N ASN A 97 -3.45 -5.01 -3.11
CA ASN A 97 -3.29 -4.53 -1.73
C ASN A 97 -3.58 -3.03 -1.70
N GLY A 98 -4.20 -2.60 -0.61
CA GLY A 98 -4.49 -1.20 -0.40
C GLY A 98 -5.33 -0.94 0.83
N TRP A 99 -6.18 0.07 0.72
CA TRP A 99 -7.07 0.49 1.78
C TRP A 99 -8.49 0.63 1.28
N ALA A 100 -9.44 0.30 2.14
CA ALA A 100 -10.84 0.59 1.92
C ALA A 100 -11.41 1.24 3.18
N ARG A 101 -12.26 2.25 3.02
CA ARG A 101 -12.99 2.79 4.15
C ARG A 101 -13.95 1.73 4.68
N HIS A 102 -14.01 1.56 6.00
CA HIS A 102 -14.71 0.44 6.66
C HIS A 102 -16.16 0.23 6.19
N GLU A 103 -16.87 1.31 5.87
CA GLU A 103 -18.29 1.30 5.47
C GLU A 103 -18.51 1.47 3.95
N SER A 104 -17.44 1.49 3.15
CA SER A 104 -17.54 1.70 1.70
C SER A 104 -18.02 0.46 0.97
N ASP A 105 -18.67 0.66 -0.19
CA ASP A 105 -18.87 -0.43 -1.13
C ASP A 105 -17.51 -0.86 -1.69
N MET A 106 -17.27 -2.16 -1.64
CA MET A 106 -16.02 -2.80 -2.03
C MET A 106 -16.18 -3.63 -3.32
N ASN A 107 -17.34 -3.55 -3.96
CA ASN A 107 -17.60 -4.21 -5.23
C ASN A 107 -17.10 -3.33 -6.38
N PHE A 108 -16.11 -3.83 -7.12
CA PHE A 108 -15.61 -3.16 -8.32
C PHE A 108 -15.18 -4.17 -9.38
N LYS A 109 -14.84 -3.68 -10.56
CA LYS A 109 -14.29 -4.45 -11.67
C LYS A 109 -12.79 -4.23 -11.78
N CYS A 110 -12.06 -5.32 -11.98
CA CYS A 110 -10.71 -5.31 -12.49
C CYS A 110 -10.72 -5.33 -14.01
N CYS A 111 -9.94 -4.44 -14.59
CA CYS A 111 -9.75 -4.32 -16.02
C CYS A 111 -8.33 -4.76 -16.33
N LEU A 112 -8.16 -6.05 -16.64
CA LEU A 112 -6.86 -6.65 -16.91
C LEU A 112 -6.45 -6.36 -18.34
N ILE A 113 -5.23 -5.86 -18.52
CA ILE A 113 -4.75 -5.28 -19.78
C ILE A 113 -3.51 -6.05 -20.22
N ARG A 114 -3.53 -6.61 -21.43
CA ARG A 114 -2.37 -7.37 -21.99
C ARG A 114 -1.19 -6.48 -22.35
N SER A 115 -1.47 -5.38 -23.03
CA SER A 115 -0.49 -4.38 -23.44
C SER A 115 -1.15 -3.00 -23.43
N LEU A 116 -0.37 -1.93 -23.22
CA LEU A 116 -0.93 -0.58 -23.28
C LEU A 116 -1.31 -0.27 -24.73
N PRO A 117 -2.50 0.28 -24.99
CA PRO A 117 -2.97 0.46 -26.35
C PRO A 117 -2.16 1.51 -27.10
N GLY A 118 -1.54 1.05 -28.18
CA GLY A 118 -1.28 1.77 -29.43
C GLY A 118 -1.98 1.11 -30.64
N GLY A 119 -2.86 0.13 -30.38
CA GLY A 119 -3.68 -0.64 -31.33
C GLY A 119 -5.09 -0.91 -30.76
N ASP A 120 -5.95 -1.59 -31.54
CA ASP A 120 -7.42 -1.65 -31.36
C ASP A 120 -7.90 -1.93 -29.91
N PRO A 121 -8.86 -1.16 -29.37
CA PRO A 121 -9.18 -1.13 -27.94
C PRO A 121 -10.07 -2.28 -27.42
N GLU A 122 -10.73 -3.06 -28.26
CA GLU A 122 -11.66 -4.13 -27.81
C GLU A 122 -10.97 -5.47 -27.48
N ASP A 123 -9.76 -5.74 -27.99
CA ASP A 123 -9.03 -7.02 -27.77
C ASP A 123 -8.02 -6.99 -26.61
N ILE A 124 -7.94 -5.87 -25.88
CA ILE A 124 -6.85 -5.61 -24.94
C ILE A 124 -7.27 -5.79 -23.48
N ILE A 125 -8.56 -5.64 -23.16
CA ILE A 125 -9.08 -5.54 -21.80
C ILE A 125 -9.97 -6.74 -21.46
N THR A 126 -9.67 -7.43 -20.37
CA THR A 126 -10.53 -8.46 -19.78
C THR A 126 -11.12 -7.93 -18.47
N GLU A 127 -12.45 -7.83 -18.44
CA GLU A 127 -13.19 -7.43 -17.24
C GLU A 127 -13.37 -8.64 -16.30
N VAL A 128 -13.04 -8.44 -15.03
CA VAL A 128 -13.13 -9.46 -13.97
C VAL A 128 -13.75 -8.84 -12.73
N GLN A 129 -14.65 -9.54 -12.05
CA GLN A 129 -15.19 -9.10 -10.77
C GLN A 129 -14.08 -9.16 -9.70
N SER A 130 -13.93 -8.10 -8.90
CA SER A 130 -13.08 -8.15 -7.71
C SER A 130 -13.79 -8.88 -6.57
N TYR A 131 -12.98 -9.56 -5.75
CA TYR A 131 -13.43 -10.20 -4.53
C TYR A 131 -12.58 -9.71 -3.36
N VAL A 132 -13.24 -9.32 -2.27
CA VAL A 132 -12.56 -9.06 -1.00
C VAL A 132 -11.94 -10.38 -0.53
N TYR A 133 -10.62 -10.41 -0.41
CA TYR A 133 -9.89 -11.57 0.08
C TYR A 133 -9.74 -11.53 1.60
N HIS A 134 -9.34 -10.38 2.12
CA HIS A 134 -9.11 -10.17 3.54
C HIS A 134 -9.21 -8.69 3.88
N ILE A 135 -9.77 -8.39 5.05
CA ILE A 135 -9.79 -7.05 5.63
C ILE A 135 -9.23 -7.20 7.04
N TYR A 136 -8.23 -6.40 7.37
CA TYR A 136 -7.71 -6.36 8.73
C TYR A 136 -8.75 -5.71 9.66
N ASP A 137 -9.21 -6.44 10.68
CA ASP A 137 -10.34 -6.05 11.53
C ASP A 137 -10.00 -5.98 13.03
N GLN A 138 -8.75 -6.24 13.41
CA GLN A 138 -8.32 -6.14 14.82
C GLN A 138 -8.56 -4.73 15.40
N TRP A 139 -8.44 -3.70 14.56
CA TRP A 139 -8.79 -2.32 14.89
C TRP A 139 -9.70 -1.77 13.81
N VAL A 140 -10.84 -1.19 14.21
CA VAL A 140 -11.70 -0.46 13.29
C VAL A 140 -11.21 0.97 13.21
N VAL A 141 -10.53 1.31 12.12
CA VAL A 141 -10.03 2.65 11.82
C VAL A 141 -10.73 3.19 10.57
N ASP A 142 -10.46 4.45 10.25
CA ASP A 142 -11.10 5.14 9.14
C ASP A 142 -10.78 4.45 7.80
N MET A 143 -9.51 4.14 7.54
CA MET A 143 -9.08 3.41 6.34
C MET A 143 -8.53 2.03 6.74
N GLN A 144 -9.31 0.97 6.54
CA GLN A 144 -8.88 -0.40 6.80
C GLN A 144 -7.88 -0.87 5.75
N ASN A 145 -6.90 -1.67 6.14
CA ASN A 145 -6.16 -2.47 5.18
C ASN A 145 -7.14 -3.48 4.56
N ALA A 146 -7.14 -3.54 3.22
CA ALA A 146 -7.94 -4.48 2.46
C ALA A 146 -7.07 -5.15 1.38
N GLU A 147 -7.20 -6.47 1.28
CA GLU A 147 -6.67 -7.31 0.22
C GLU A 147 -7.85 -7.74 -0.66
N PHE A 148 -7.70 -7.58 -1.97
CA PHE A 148 -8.65 -8.05 -2.96
C PHE A 148 -7.99 -9.04 -3.90
N SER A 149 -8.81 -9.81 -4.60
CA SER A 149 -8.34 -10.69 -5.67
C SER A 149 -9.18 -10.49 -6.92
N CYS A 150 -8.50 -10.54 -8.06
CA CYS A 150 -9.12 -10.62 -9.38
C CYS A 150 -8.60 -11.86 -10.07
N SER A 151 -9.51 -12.82 -10.24
CA SER A 151 -9.14 -14.20 -10.56
C SER A 151 -9.93 -14.72 -11.74
N ILE A 152 -9.22 -15.33 -12.68
CA ILE A 152 -9.78 -15.94 -13.88
C ILE A 152 -9.49 -17.44 -13.79
N SER A 153 -10.54 -18.26 -13.84
CA SER A 153 -10.37 -19.72 -13.86
C SER A 153 -9.67 -20.20 -15.14
N ASN A 154 -9.05 -21.38 -15.08
CA ASN A 154 -8.41 -21.99 -16.25
C ASN A 154 -9.38 -22.13 -17.45
N LYS A 155 -10.66 -22.46 -17.18
CA LYS A 155 -11.71 -22.56 -18.22
C LYS A 155 -11.99 -21.21 -18.89
N GLN A 156 -11.95 -20.12 -18.13
CA GLN A 156 -12.11 -18.77 -18.69
C GLN A 156 -10.86 -18.35 -19.47
N LEU A 157 -9.67 -18.68 -18.98
CA LEU A 157 -8.40 -18.41 -19.67
C LEU A 157 -8.34 -19.05 -21.07
N SER A 158 -8.80 -20.30 -21.19
CA SER A 158 -8.85 -20.98 -22.50
C SER A 158 -9.81 -20.32 -23.49
N THR A 159 -10.79 -19.55 -23.00
CA THR A 159 -11.77 -18.85 -23.84
C THR A 159 -11.23 -17.50 -24.31
N ILE A 160 -10.46 -16.80 -23.48
CA ILE A 160 -9.92 -15.47 -23.80
C ILE A 160 -8.52 -15.52 -24.47
N GLY A 161 -7.92 -16.71 -24.61
CA GLY A 161 -6.62 -16.88 -25.29
C GLY A 161 -5.40 -16.66 -24.39
N GLY A 162 -5.51 -16.93 -23.08
CA GLY A 162 -4.38 -16.97 -22.15
C GLY A 162 -4.26 -15.78 -21.18
N ALA A 163 -3.23 -15.84 -20.34
CA ALA A 163 -3.06 -15.03 -19.12
C ALA A 163 -1.99 -13.94 -19.22
N ASN A 164 -1.66 -13.48 -20.44
CA ASN A 164 -0.56 -12.55 -20.71
C ASN A 164 -0.93 -11.10 -20.39
N PHE A 165 -1.37 -10.84 -19.15
CA PHE A 165 -1.68 -9.51 -18.66
C PHE A 165 -0.40 -8.80 -18.21
N SER A 166 -0.33 -7.50 -18.38
CA SER A 166 0.82 -6.69 -17.95
C SER A 166 0.41 -5.55 -17.02
N TYR A 167 -0.85 -5.11 -17.13
CA TYR A 167 -1.38 -3.99 -16.36
C TYR A 167 -2.79 -4.30 -15.87
N VAL A 168 -3.22 -3.56 -14.86
CA VAL A 168 -4.60 -3.56 -14.39
C VAL A 168 -5.02 -2.14 -14.05
N THR A 169 -6.28 -1.82 -14.32
CA THR A 169 -6.98 -0.65 -13.76
C THR A 169 -8.32 -1.11 -13.18
N PHE A 170 -9.06 -0.19 -12.59
CA PHE A 170 -10.26 -0.49 -11.85
C PHE A 170 -11.41 0.42 -12.27
N ALA A 171 -12.61 -0.12 -12.20
CA ALA A 171 -13.84 0.61 -12.46
C ALA A 171 -14.90 0.19 -11.45
N GLU A 172 -15.75 1.12 -11.05
CA GLU A 172 -16.87 0.83 -10.15
C GLU A 172 -17.85 -0.18 -10.79
N THR A 173 -18.27 0.08 -12.03
CA THR A 173 -19.34 -0.70 -12.69
C THR A 173 -18.89 -1.45 -13.93
N SER A 174 -18.08 -0.84 -14.80
CA SER A 174 -17.63 -1.43 -16.05
C SER A 174 -16.30 -0.85 -16.53
N CYS A 175 -15.45 -1.69 -17.12
CA CYS A 175 -14.16 -1.31 -17.67
C CYS A 175 -14.21 -0.29 -18.81
N LEU A 176 -15.36 -0.14 -19.48
CA LEU A 176 -15.58 0.92 -20.45
C LEU A 176 -15.49 2.32 -19.83
N ARG A 177 -15.73 2.43 -18.52
CA ARG A 177 -15.68 3.68 -17.74
C ARG A 177 -14.49 3.73 -16.78
N ALA A 178 -13.53 2.82 -16.90
CA ALA A 178 -12.35 2.83 -16.05
C ALA A 178 -11.52 4.11 -16.23
N ASN A 179 -10.85 4.53 -15.16
CA ASN A 179 -9.82 5.56 -15.24
C ASN A 179 -8.67 5.08 -16.16
N LYS A 180 -7.92 6.02 -16.73
CA LYS A 180 -6.76 5.79 -17.57
C LYS A 180 -5.48 5.53 -16.78
N ASP A 181 -5.51 5.72 -15.46
CA ASP A 181 -4.43 5.30 -14.57
C ASP A 181 -4.41 3.77 -14.49
N VAL A 182 -3.25 3.17 -14.76
CA VAL A 182 -3.02 1.72 -14.74
C VAL A 182 -1.83 1.40 -13.86
N MET A 183 -1.90 0.29 -13.13
CA MET A 183 -0.75 -0.26 -12.41
C MET A 183 -0.16 -1.44 -13.17
N ARG A 184 1.15 -1.60 -13.06
CA ARG A 184 1.84 -2.79 -13.56
C ARG A 184 1.54 -3.98 -12.65
N ILE A 185 1.23 -5.12 -13.26
CA ILE A 185 1.14 -6.38 -12.53
C ILE A 185 2.55 -6.88 -12.25
N ILE A 186 2.86 -7.12 -10.99
CA ILE A 186 4.15 -7.68 -10.55
C ILE A 186 4.07 -9.18 -10.68
N TYR A 187 5.09 -9.79 -11.29
CA TYR A 187 5.23 -11.24 -11.43
C TYR A 187 6.41 -11.71 -10.59
N PRO A 188 6.18 -12.18 -9.35
CA PRO A 188 7.22 -12.72 -8.49
C PRO A 188 7.97 -13.84 -9.22
N GLN A 189 9.29 -13.76 -9.24
CA GLN A 189 10.16 -14.80 -9.79
C GLN A 189 10.43 -15.84 -8.72
N ARG A 190 10.51 -17.13 -9.11
CA ARG A 190 10.82 -18.22 -8.18
C ARG A 190 12.31 -18.17 -7.82
N GLU A 191 12.60 -18.06 -6.53
CA GLU A 191 13.94 -18.04 -5.95
C GLU A 191 14.11 -19.25 -5.01
N ALA A 192 14.52 -20.38 -5.56
CA ALA A 192 14.61 -21.64 -4.81
C ALA A 192 15.77 -21.63 -3.79
N GLY A 193 15.50 -22.12 -2.57
CA GLY A 193 16.40 -22.09 -1.42
C GLY A 193 16.56 -20.70 -0.80
N ALA A 194 15.78 -19.70 -1.23
CA ALA A 194 15.98 -18.31 -0.83
C ALA A 194 15.10 -17.88 0.36
N VAL A 195 15.67 -17.01 1.18
CA VAL A 195 14.97 -16.31 2.28
C VAL A 195 14.80 -14.85 1.88
N GLY A 196 13.54 -14.39 1.90
CA GLY A 196 13.16 -12.99 1.75
C GLY A 196 12.76 -12.38 3.09
N ILE A 197 13.07 -11.10 3.29
CA ILE A 197 12.63 -10.34 4.46
C ILE A 197 11.74 -9.19 4.04
N CYS A 198 10.55 -9.13 4.65
CA CYS A 198 9.65 -8.00 4.65
C CYS A 198 9.99 -7.12 5.86
N LEU A 199 10.92 -6.19 5.65
CA LEU A 199 11.23 -5.20 6.66
C LEU A 199 10.04 -4.26 6.80
N LYS A 200 9.58 -4.02 8.04
CA LYS A 200 8.52 -3.05 8.29
C LYS A 200 8.85 -1.68 7.71
N ILE A 201 7.83 -0.84 7.60
CA ILE A 201 7.94 0.46 6.94
C ILE A 201 9.08 1.26 7.57
N SER A 202 10.04 1.67 6.73
CA SER A 202 11.12 2.55 7.12
C SER A 202 10.64 4.00 7.09
N TYR A 203 10.65 4.69 8.23
CA TYR A 203 10.18 6.07 8.32
C TYR A 203 11.01 6.93 9.29
N ASP A 204 10.96 8.24 9.10
CA ASP A 204 11.66 9.24 9.92
C ASP A 204 13.15 8.90 10.12
N LEU A 205 13.68 9.00 11.34
CA LEU A 205 15.06 8.65 11.67
C LEU A 205 15.12 7.22 12.20
N ILE A 206 15.84 6.39 11.46
CA ILE A 206 16.37 5.12 11.96
C ILE A 206 17.87 5.31 12.12
N ASP A 207 18.41 4.95 13.28
CA ASP A 207 19.86 5.07 13.54
C ASP A 207 20.68 4.44 12.39
N PRO A 208 21.45 5.25 11.64
CA PRO A 208 22.17 4.75 10.47
C PRO A 208 23.20 3.67 10.81
N GLU A 209 23.83 3.73 11.99
CA GLU A 209 24.82 2.73 12.41
C GLU A 209 24.14 1.40 12.69
N LYS A 210 22.99 1.43 13.37
CA LYS A 210 22.18 0.22 13.61
C LYS A 210 21.60 -0.35 12.33
N LEU A 211 21.20 0.49 11.37
CA LEU A 211 20.78 0.00 10.05
C LEU A 211 21.92 -0.72 9.34
N VAL A 212 23.14 -0.17 9.39
CA VAL A 212 24.32 -0.84 8.81
C VAL A 212 24.56 -2.18 9.49
N GLU A 213 24.56 -2.22 10.82
CA GLU A 213 24.71 -3.45 11.59
C GLU A 213 23.66 -4.50 11.21
N TRP A 214 22.39 -4.10 11.14
CA TRP A 214 21.29 -4.97 10.78
C TRP A 214 21.44 -5.54 9.37
N PHE A 215 21.70 -4.70 8.35
CA PHE A 215 21.85 -5.18 6.98
C PHE A 215 23.08 -6.09 6.80
N GLU A 216 24.20 -5.79 7.44
CA GLU A 216 25.38 -6.68 7.38
C GLU A 216 25.10 -8.01 8.08
N TYR A 217 24.38 -8.00 9.21
CA TYR A 217 23.95 -9.24 9.87
C TYR A 217 23.04 -10.08 8.97
N ILE A 218 22.01 -9.47 8.38
CA ILE A 218 21.06 -10.15 7.50
C ILE A 218 21.75 -10.72 6.25
N ARG A 219 22.73 -10.01 5.72
CA ARG A 219 23.60 -10.51 4.66
C ARG A 219 24.43 -11.73 5.12
N LEU A 220 24.99 -11.72 6.32
CA LEU A 220 25.73 -12.87 6.87
C LEU A 220 24.83 -14.10 7.07
N MET A 221 23.55 -13.89 7.39
CA MET A 221 22.53 -14.94 7.46
C MET A 221 22.07 -15.45 6.09
N ASN A 222 22.73 -15.03 5.00
CA ASN A 222 22.46 -15.45 3.64
C ASN A 222 21.03 -15.12 3.16
N VAL A 223 20.45 -14.04 3.69
CA VAL A 223 19.18 -13.52 3.18
C VAL A 223 19.38 -12.96 1.79
N THR A 224 18.53 -13.37 0.86
CA THR A 224 18.67 -13.08 -0.56
C THR A 224 18.15 -11.69 -0.91
N LYS A 225 17.05 -11.28 -0.27
CA LYS A 225 16.43 -9.99 -0.53
C LYS A 225 15.71 -9.46 0.71
N VAL A 226 15.81 -8.15 0.91
CA VAL A 226 14.99 -7.36 1.83
C VAL A 226 14.08 -6.47 0.99
N PHE A 227 12.82 -6.34 1.39
CA PHE A 227 11.91 -5.33 0.86
C PHE A 227 11.34 -4.48 1.98
N THR A 228 11.25 -3.17 1.76
CA THR A 228 10.60 -2.25 2.68
C THR A 228 9.83 -1.17 1.92
N TYR A 229 8.81 -0.63 2.57
CA TYR A 229 8.22 0.63 2.16
C TYR A 229 8.90 1.79 2.88
N THR A 230 9.07 2.94 2.22
CA THR A 230 9.68 4.13 2.81
C THR A 230 8.68 5.28 2.93
N PHE A 231 8.67 5.97 4.08
CA PHE A 231 7.85 7.16 4.30
C PHE A 231 8.65 8.26 5.02
N GLU A 232 8.89 9.39 4.34
CA GLU A 232 9.57 10.57 4.93
C GLU A 232 10.87 10.22 5.71
N VAL A 233 11.69 9.33 5.16
CA VAL A 233 12.95 8.89 5.79
C VAL A 233 13.99 10.01 5.79
N GLN A 234 14.68 10.21 6.91
CA GLN A 234 15.74 11.23 7.01
C GLN A 234 16.93 10.93 6.08
N PRO A 235 17.66 11.96 5.59
CA PRO A 235 18.72 11.77 4.60
C PRO A 235 19.83 10.80 5.00
N SER A 236 20.17 10.75 6.29
CA SER A 236 21.22 9.85 6.82
C SER A 236 20.81 8.38 6.71
N SER A 237 19.60 8.02 7.16
CA SER A 237 19.05 6.67 7.04
C SER A 237 18.79 6.30 5.58
N LEU A 238 18.28 7.24 4.78
CA LEU A 238 18.03 7.03 3.35
C LEU A 238 19.32 6.68 2.59
N LYS A 239 20.45 7.31 2.94
CA LYS A 239 21.75 6.99 2.34
C LYS A 239 22.15 5.54 2.58
N VAL A 240 21.88 4.99 3.77
CA VAL A 240 22.14 3.57 4.09
C VAL A 240 21.22 2.66 3.28
N LEU A 241 19.92 2.95 3.24
CA LEU A 241 18.95 2.19 2.43
C LEU A 241 19.36 2.18 0.95
N GLN A 242 19.70 3.33 0.38
CA GLN A 242 20.16 3.46 -1.01
C GLN A 242 21.45 2.68 -1.27
N TYR A 243 22.37 2.64 -0.30
CA TYR A 243 23.59 1.84 -0.41
C TYR A 243 23.26 0.35 -0.57
N TYR A 244 22.39 -0.22 0.28
CA TYR A 244 22.00 -1.63 0.18
C TYR A 244 21.08 -1.93 -1.00
N GLN A 245 20.30 -0.95 -1.45
CA GLN A 245 19.57 -1.06 -2.71
C GLN A 245 20.52 -1.16 -3.90
N GLY A 246 21.58 -0.33 -3.95
CA GLY A 246 22.62 -0.39 -4.97
C GLY A 246 23.45 -1.69 -4.95
N LYS A 247 23.51 -2.38 -3.80
CA LYS A 247 24.11 -3.72 -3.68
C LYS A 247 23.17 -4.85 -4.13
N GLY A 248 21.91 -4.54 -4.42
CA GLY A 248 20.90 -5.52 -4.80
C GLY A 248 20.32 -6.31 -3.62
N LEU A 249 20.70 -6.01 -2.37
CA LEU A 249 20.15 -6.66 -1.18
C LEU A 249 18.78 -6.11 -0.81
N LEU A 250 18.56 -4.81 -0.99
CA LEU A 250 17.29 -4.13 -0.67
C LEU A 250 16.51 -3.78 -1.95
N ASP A 251 15.20 -3.97 -1.93
CA ASP A 251 14.25 -3.21 -2.75
C ASP A 251 13.42 -2.31 -1.85
N MET A 252 13.15 -1.09 -2.29
CA MET A 252 12.36 -0.15 -1.53
C MET A 252 11.43 0.65 -2.42
N GLN A 253 10.21 0.86 -1.93
CA GLN A 253 9.16 1.60 -2.62
C GLN A 253 8.61 2.70 -1.71
N PRO A 254 8.28 3.89 -2.23
CA PRO A 254 7.56 4.87 -1.42
C PRO A 254 6.17 4.32 -1.07
N ILE A 255 5.67 4.67 0.12
CA ILE A 255 4.27 4.43 0.48
C ILE A 255 3.53 5.76 0.60
N HIS A 256 2.36 5.83 0.00
CA HIS A 256 1.47 6.98 0.10
C HIS A 256 0.14 6.53 0.72
N PRO A 257 0.00 6.52 2.06
CA PRO A 257 -1.25 6.12 2.72
C PRO A 257 -2.45 6.87 2.15
N ALA A 258 -3.49 6.13 1.76
CA ALA A 258 -4.67 6.69 1.11
C ALA A 258 -5.32 7.81 1.93
N LYS A 259 -5.57 8.97 1.31
CA LYS A 259 -6.22 10.09 2.01
C LYS A 259 -7.70 9.77 2.19
N SER A 260 -8.20 9.85 3.41
CA SER A 260 -9.64 9.90 3.67
C SER A 260 -10.12 11.34 3.67
N LYS A 261 -11.31 11.56 3.11
CA LYS A 261 -11.93 12.88 3.03
C LYS A 261 -12.24 13.47 4.40
N PHE A 262 -12.53 12.62 5.37
CA PHE A 262 -12.95 13.00 6.72
C PHE A 262 -12.04 12.43 7.82
N GLY A 263 -11.05 11.62 7.44
CA GLY A 263 -10.14 10.96 8.36
C GLY A 263 -9.04 11.87 8.94
N PRO A 264 -8.37 11.41 10.00
CA PRO A 264 -7.19 12.09 10.52
C PRO A 264 -6.06 12.13 9.47
N LYS A 265 -5.11 13.05 9.64
CA LYS A 265 -3.90 13.05 8.83
C LYS A 265 -3.18 11.71 9.00
N ARG A 266 -2.95 11.00 7.90
CA ARG A 266 -2.25 9.72 7.87
C ARG A 266 -0.74 9.89 7.69
N GLY A 267 -0.01 8.86 8.06
CA GLY A 267 1.45 8.81 8.00
C GLY A 267 2.05 8.22 9.27
N PHE A 268 3.37 8.07 9.25
CA PHE A 268 4.11 7.36 10.29
C PHE A 268 4.84 8.30 11.27
N LYS A 269 4.89 9.60 11.00
CA LYS A 269 5.55 10.57 11.89
C LYS A 269 4.67 10.93 13.09
N ARG A 270 5.22 10.86 14.31
CA ARG A 270 4.53 11.25 15.54
C ARG A 270 4.45 12.78 15.70
N PRO A 271 3.37 13.33 16.32
CA PRO A 271 2.19 12.62 16.83
C PRO A 271 1.30 12.10 15.68
N ARG A 272 0.81 10.86 15.82
CA ARG A 272 -0.02 10.16 14.83
C ARG A 272 -1.13 9.36 15.50
N PHE A 273 -2.12 8.94 14.72
CA PHE A 273 -3.12 7.99 15.19
C PHE A 273 -2.58 6.56 15.09
N GLU A 274 -2.13 5.98 16.21
CA GLU A 274 -1.35 4.73 16.23
C GLU A 274 -2.09 3.54 15.61
N GLN A 275 -3.40 3.38 15.86
CA GLN A 275 -4.18 2.28 15.28
C GLN A 275 -4.23 2.33 13.75
N GLN A 276 -4.33 3.54 13.18
CA GLN A 276 -4.28 3.72 11.73
C GLN A 276 -2.88 3.44 11.21
N ALA A 277 -1.82 3.91 11.89
CA ALA A 277 -0.44 3.63 11.48
C ALA A 277 -0.13 2.13 11.49
N TRP A 278 -0.58 1.37 12.49
CA TRP A 278 -0.43 -0.09 12.53
C TRP A 278 -1.20 -0.77 11.40
N THR A 279 -2.42 -0.31 11.09
CA THR A 279 -3.18 -0.82 9.95
C THR A 279 -2.47 -0.56 8.62
N ASP A 280 -1.75 0.56 8.52
CA ASP A 280 -0.95 0.92 7.34
C ASP A 280 0.31 0.04 7.22
N GLU A 281 0.93 -0.32 8.34
CA GLU A 281 2.02 -1.31 8.38
C GLU A 281 1.56 -2.70 7.96
N VAL A 282 0.34 -3.12 8.33
CA VAL A 282 -0.24 -4.40 7.89
C VAL A 282 -0.43 -4.42 6.38
N MET A 283 -0.85 -3.30 5.76
CA MET A 283 -0.91 -3.19 4.30
C MET A 283 0.45 -3.45 3.66
N ALA A 284 1.51 -2.78 4.15
CA ALA A 284 2.86 -2.97 3.65
C ALA A 284 3.36 -4.42 3.81
N ALA A 285 3.07 -5.06 4.95
CA ALA A 285 3.43 -6.45 5.20
C ALA A 285 2.70 -7.42 4.25
N ASN A 286 1.41 -7.20 4.03
CA ASN A 286 0.59 -8.01 3.12
C ASN A 286 1.08 -7.91 1.67
N ASP A 287 1.33 -6.70 1.18
CA ASP A 287 1.90 -6.52 -0.15
C ASP A 287 3.28 -7.16 -0.28
N CYS A 288 4.16 -6.96 0.70
CA CYS A 288 5.49 -7.57 0.67
C CYS A 288 5.42 -9.10 0.60
N LYS A 289 4.56 -9.73 1.41
CA LYS A 289 4.30 -11.18 1.38
C LYS A 289 3.95 -11.64 -0.04
N HIS A 290 3.09 -10.92 -0.76
CA HIS A 290 2.74 -11.26 -2.14
C HIS A 290 3.92 -11.08 -3.10
N ARG A 291 4.66 -9.96 -3.01
CA ARG A 291 5.85 -9.70 -3.84
C ARG A 291 6.94 -10.76 -3.66
N MET A 292 7.06 -11.29 -2.44
CA MET A 292 8.03 -12.29 -2.04
C MET A 292 7.50 -13.73 -2.15
N SER A 293 6.35 -13.95 -2.77
CA SER A 293 5.75 -15.29 -2.92
C SER A 293 6.61 -16.29 -3.71
N GLY A 294 7.62 -15.81 -4.44
CA GLY A 294 8.59 -16.67 -5.11
C GLY A 294 9.72 -17.21 -4.22
N TYR A 295 9.85 -16.74 -2.98
CA TYR A 295 10.86 -17.20 -2.01
C TYR A 295 10.34 -18.39 -1.22
N ASP A 296 11.23 -19.26 -0.73
CA ASP A 296 10.82 -20.41 0.09
C ASP A 296 10.40 -20.00 1.50
N TYR A 297 11.04 -18.97 2.02
CA TYR A 297 10.75 -18.42 3.34
C TYR A 297 10.66 -16.90 3.24
N VAL A 298 9.60 -16.35 3.82
CA VAL A 298 9.40 -14.91 3.93
C VAL A 298 9.18 -14.58 5.41
N ILE A 299 9.95 -13.64 5.92
CA ILE A 299 9.89 -13.22 7.33
C ILE A 299 9.49 -11.75 7.37
N VAL A 300 8.45 -11.42 8.12
CA VAL A 300 8.12 -10.02 8.45
C VAL A 300 8.86 -9.65 9.72
N MET A 301 9.65 -8.57 9.69
CA MET A 301 10.58 -8.26 10.78
C MET A 301 10.82 -6.75 10.89
N ASP A 302 11.11 -6.27 12.10
CA ASP A 302 11.59 -4.91 12.36
C ASP A 302 13.13 -4.80 12.24
N ALA A 303 13.64 -3.58 12.06
CA ALA A 303 15.09 -3.32 11.95
C ALA A 303 15.87 -3.51 13.26
N ASP A 304 15.17 -3.68 14.40
CA ASP A 304 15.75 -3.98 15.72
C ASP A 304 15.61 -5.46 16.12
N GLU A 305 15.12 -6.30 15.22
CA GLU A 305 14.97 -7.74 15.39
C GLU A 305 16.05 -8.51 14.61
N PHE A 306 16.56 -9.59 15.22
CA PHE A 306 17.62 -10.43 14.65
C PHE A 306 17.21 -11.91 14.63
N ILE A 307 17.48 -12.57 13.51
CA ILE A 307 17.28 -14.03 13.36
C ILE A 307 18.47 -14.74 13.97
N LEU A 308 18.29 -15.37 15.14
CA LEU A 308 19.35 -16.15 15.79
C LEU A 308 19.22 -17.64 15.43
N PRO A 309 20.24 -18.26 14.83
CA PRO A 309 20.26 -19.70 14.63
C PRO A 309 20.29 -20.42 15.98
N HIS A 310 19.38 -21.37 16.18
CA HIS A 310 19.30 -22.17 17.39
C HIS A 310 19.95 -23.55 17.15
N GLY A 311 21.06 -23.84 17.82
CA GLY A 311 21.79 -25.11 17.71
C GLY A 311 23.31 -24.94 17.93
N ASN A 312 24.09 -26.01 17.75
CA ASN A 312 25.55 -25.89 17.78
C ASN A 312 26.03 -25.11 16.57
N LEU A 313 26.44 -23.86 16.81
CA LEU A 313 27.32 -23.09 15.94
C LEU A 313 28.73 -23.68 16.07
N SER A 314 28.95 -24.85 15.50
CA SER A 314 30.26 -25.52 15.44
C SER A 314 31.02 -25.14 14.18
#